data_AF-A0A9D6MU23-F1
#
_entry.id   AF-A0A9D6MU23-F1
#
_cell.length_a   1.000
_cell.length_b   1.000
_cell.length_c   1.000
_cell.angle_alpha   90.00
_cell.angle_beta   90.00
_cell.angle_gamma   90.00
#
_symmetry.space_group_name_H-M   'P 1'
#
loop_
_entity.id
_entity.type
_entity.pdbx_description
1 polymer ?
#
loop_
_entity_poly.entity_id
_entity_poly.type
_entity_poly.pdbx_seq_one_letter_code
_entity_poly.pdbx_strand_id
1 'polypeptide(L)'
;MGEPLVSVVVVTLNNIPLLRGCLFSLKSQTHINLEIILVDNGSTDDVRTFAKTEFPDAVYIRLEENAGFAGGNNVGISKAKGEYIALINNDATASEGWISAMVKAMEADGRTGQVASIILDGNNVIKVGTHIVKSIEEFINQVLSSGDNVRRSMSLWKVSHEEAVMLKQKTGLDVEGYDHTIDSYSMRHIFEKHGKASTEEPHGQIPVAREDVLMIPEIIANPDSIEYAGKTRIGADSITYQKRCNGTVYYVEELRTGRKELAAKSMYKKRAATDVPSVPQSGIGESKPLSVTSETLRPASNIGQFSGKVNNDGEILDSVGLGVAFDGMTRQCQNGKKPPELSAPSEVLMASGCACLFRGAALREVGLFDDDFFAYCEDADLGLRLRLAGWNAVAAPGAIVRHFYSMTAGKFSARKIYLVERNHFWVAVKNFPLLLLPLVPFVTVWRYFVQLFLLLSGGKLSGFVESAGFWEIAKAHLRAYRDVVLALPSMFKKRLAQGKIRRLGTVQTTRLLLKHRLSMREILGG
;
A
#
# COMPACT_ATOMS: atom_id res chain seq x y z
N MET A 1 30.82 -6.46 14.37
CA MET A 1 29.68 -5.92 15.12
C MET A 1 28.44 -6.63 14.61
N GLY A 2 27.50 -7.01 15.49
CA GLY A 2 26.26 -7.68 15.05
C GLY A 2 25.40 -6.77 14.19
N GLU A 3 24.43 -7.34 13.45
CA GLU A 3 23.45 -6.54 12.72
C GLU A 3 22.64 -5.66 13.69
N PRO A 4 22.43 -4.36 13.40
CA PRO A 4 21.66 -3.47 14.26
C PRO A 4 20.19 -3.93 14.32
N LEU A 5 19.56 -3.79 15.49
CA LEU A 5 18.13 -4.09 15.64
C LEU A 5 17.31 -3.05 14.87
N VAL A 6 16.41 -3.53 14.00
CA VAL A 6 15.44 -2.68 13.30
C VAL A 6 14.03 -2.96 13.79
N SER A 7 13.34 -1.91 14.22
CA SER A 7 11.93 -1.97 14.59
C SER A 7 11.05 -1.61 13.42
N VAL A 8 10.28 -2.56 12.91
CA VAL A 8 9.35 -2.34 11.80
C VAL A 8 7.96 -2.08 12.35
N VAL A 9 7.47 -0.86 12.19
CA VAL A 9 6.12 -0.44 12.60
C VAL A 9 5.17 -0.58 11.43
N VAL A 10 4.08 -1.32 11.65
CA VAL A 10 2.99 -1.51 10.71
C VAL A 10 1.70 -1.03 11.35
N VAL A 11 1.11 0.04 10.81
CA VAL A 11 -0.20 0.53 11.25
C VAL A 11 -1.27 -0.06 10.33
N THR A 12 -2.33 -0.63 10.91
CA THR A 12 -3.43 -1.23 10.15
C THR A 12 -4.79 -0.69 10.59
N LEU A 13 -5.72 -0.65 9.65
CA LEU A 13 -7.13 -0.36 9.87
C LEU A 13 -7.96 -1.18 8.87
N ASN A 14 -8.70 -2.17 9.36
CA ASN A 14 -9.70 -2.94 8.58
C ASN A 14 -9.18 -3.54 7.26
N ASN A 15 -8.07 -4.29 7.30
CA ASN A 15 -7.51 -4.89 6.08
C ASN A 15 -6.59 -6.08 6.34
N ILE A 16 -7.08 -7.12 7.03
CA ILE A 16 -6.31 -8.35 7.29
C ILE A 16 -5.69 -8.98 6.02
N PRO A 17 -6.36 -9.06 4.85
CA PRO A 17 -5.77 -9.70 3.67
C PRO A 17 -4.48 -9.03 3.19
N LEU A 18 -4.47 -7.70 3.01
CA LEU A 18 -3.26 -6.98 2.62
C LEU A 18 -2.22 -6.98 3.74
N LEU A 19 -2.67 -6.83 4.99
CA LEU A 19 -1.80 -6.90 6.17
C LEU A 19 -1.04 -8.23 6.22
N ARG A 20 -1.70 -9.35 5.91
CA ARG A 20 -1.05 -10.67 5.87
C ARG A 20 0.11 -10.67 4.88
N GLY A 21 -0.10 -10.21 3.63
CA GLY A 21 0.95 -10.11 2.62
C GLY A 21 2.13 -9.23 3.07
N CYS A 22 1.82 -8.07 3.67
CA CYS A 22 2.82 -7.18 4.25
C CYS A 22 3.67 -7.91 5.32
N LEU A 23 3.03 -8.50 6.34
CA LEU A 23 3.75 -9.13 7.46
C LEU A 23 4.54 -10.37 7.05
N PHE A 24 4.05 -11.17 6.09
CA PHE A 24 4.84 -12.28 5.55
C PHE A 24 6.09 -11.81 4.82
N SER A 25 6.02 -10.71 4.06
CA SER A 25 7.20 -10.12 3.41
C SER A 25 8.26 -9.63 4.40
N LEU A 26 7.83 -9.24 5.61
CA LEU A 26 8.74 -8.87 6.71
C LEU A 26 9.41 -10.10 7.35
N LYS A 27 8.74 -11.25 7.40
CA LYS A 27 9.34 -12.50 7.86
C LYS A 27 10.40 -13.04 6.90
N SER A 28 10.27 -12.75 5.60
CA SER A 28 11.22 -13.17 4.56
C SER A 28 12.43 -12.24 4.41
N GLN A 29 12.65 -11.29 5.34
CA GLN A 29 13.80 -10.40 5.26
C GLN A 29 15.11 -11.13 5.52
N THR A 30 16.13 -10.78 4.73
CA THR A 30 17.51 -11.26 4.88
C THR A 30 18.21 -10.68 6.11
N HIS A 31 17.80 -9.51 6.57
CA HIS A 31 18.24 -8.92 7.84
C HIS A 31 17.47 -9.62 8.97
N ILE A 32 18.15 -10.32 9.85
CA ILE A 32 17.49 -11.22 10.81
C ILE A 32 17.21 -10.56 12.17
N ASN A 33 17.90 -9.47 12.50
CA ASN A 33 17.71 -8.76 13.76
C ASN A 33 16.55 -7.74 13.65
N LEU A 34 15.33 -8.25 13.60
CA LEU A 34 14.09 -7.49 13.42
C LEU A 34 13.13 -7.65 14.59
N GLU A 35 12.46 -6.56 14.97
CA GLU A 35 11.22 -6.61 15.75
C GLU A 35 10.07 -6.04 14.91
N ILE A 36 8.92 -6.73 14.90
CA ILE A 36 7.72 -6.26 14.21
C ILE A 36 6.75 -5.71 15.26
N ILE A 37 6.29 -4.48 15.06
CA ILE A 37 5.32 -3.80 15.91
C ILE A 37 4.06 -3.54 15.09
N LEU A 38 3.00 -4.29 15.38
CA LEU A 38 1.71 -4.19 14.72
C LEU A 38 0.77 -3.30 15.54
N VAL A 39 0.41 -2.15 14.99
CA VAL A 39 -0.53 -1.20 15.60
C VAL A 39 -1.89 -1.31 14.90
N ASP A 40 -2.85 -1.90 15.58
CA ASP A 40 -4.26 -1.93 15.20
C ASP A 40 -4.92 -0.59 15.58
N ASN A 41 -5.21 0.23 14.56
CA ASN A 41 -5.66 1.60 14.68
C ASN A 41 -7.19 1.72 14.84
N GLY A 42 -7.77 0.84 15.66
CA GLY A 42 -9.21 0.79 15.92
C GLY A 42 -9.99 -0.04 14.89
N SER A 43 -9.45 -1.18 14.45
CA SER A 43 -10.10 -2.04 13.47
C SER A 43 -11.32 -2.77 14.05
N THR A 44 -12.33 -2.95 13.19
CA THR A 44 -13.55 -3.72 13.44
C THR A 44 -13.42 -5.19 13.02
N ASP A 45 -12.45 -5.52 12.16
CA ASP A 45 -12.07 -6.91 11.90
C ASP A 45 -11.16 -7.46 13.01
N ASP A 46 -11.03 -8.79 13.09
CA ASP A 46 -10.34 -9.46 14.19
C ASP A 46 -8.82 -9.54 13.98
N VAL A 47 -8.18 -8.38 13.88
CA VAL A 47 -6.72 -8.25 13.75
C VAL A 47 -6.01 -8.88 14.96
N ARG A 48 -6.63 -8.85 16.15
CA ARG A 48 -6.06 -9.43 17.37
C ARG A 48 -5.85 -10.93 17.23
N THR A 49 -6.88 -11.66 16.82
CA THR A 49 -6.78 -13.11 16.65
C THR A 49 -5.76 -13.41 15.56
N PHE A 50 -5.86 -12.75 14.40
CA PHE A 50 -4.90 -12.88 13.29
C PHE A 50 -3.44 -12.68 13.75
N ALA A 51 -3.16 -11.60 14.48
CA ALA A 51 -1.82 -11.30 14.97
C ALA A 51 -1.31 -12.39 15.92
N LYS A 52 -2.14 -12.83 16.87
CA LYS A 52 -1.76 -13.88 17.83
C LYS A 52 -1.54 -15.24 17.18
N THR A 53 -2.28 -15.58 16.13
CA THR A 53 -2.20 -16.91 15.50
C THR A 53 -1.08 -17.00 14.49
N GLU A 54 -0.89 -15.98 13.65
CA GLU A 54 0.05 -16.05 12.53
C GLU A 54 1.36 -15.31 12.81
N PHE A 55 1.36 -14.33 13.72
CA PHE A 55 2.51 -13.50 14.05
C PHE A 55 2.70 -13.38 15.58
N PRO A 56 2.80 -14.51 16.32
CA PRO A 56 2.86 -14.50 17.79
C PRO A 56 4.06 -13.73 18.37
N ASP A 57 5.15 -13.62 17.61
CA ASP A 57 6.35 -12.89 18.00
C ASP A 57 6.26 -11.37 17.78
N ALA A 58 5.22 -10.90 17.07
CA ALA A 58 5.02 -9.47 16.83
C ALA A 58 4.48 -8.78 18.09
N VAL A 59 4.96 -7.56 18.35
CA VAL A 59 4.41 -6.70 19.39
C VAL A 59 3.09 -6.12 18.89
N TYR A 60 1.98 -6.70 19.33
CA TYR A 60 0.64 -6.23 18.98
C TYR A 60 0.15 -5.14 19.95
N ILE A 61 -0.30 -4.01 19.40
CA ILE A 61 -0.86 -2.89 20.14
C ILE A 61 -2.21 -2.53 19.50
N ARG A 62 -3.27 -2.41 20.31
CA ARG A 62 -4.58 -1.98 19.84
C ARG A 62 -4.93 -0.61 20.40
N LEU A 63 -5.36 0.29 19.53
CA LEU A 63 -5.97 1.57 19.88
C LEU A 63 -7.49 1.42 19.95
N GLU A 64 -8.11 2.17 20.86
CA GLU A 64 -9.58 2.19 21.00
C GLU A 64 -10.24 2.88 19.81
N GLU A 65 -9.60 3.91 19.28
CA GLU A 65 -10.09 4.70 18.15
C GLU A 65 -8.97 4.94 17.12
N ASN A 66 -9.38 5.30 15.90
CA ASN A 66 -8.46 5.63 14.82
C ASN A 66 -7.76 6.97 15.08
N ALA A 67 -6.48 6.90 15.45
CA ALA A 67 -5.60 8.04 15.73
C ALA A 67 -4.93 8.62 14.46
N GLY A 68 -5.34 8.16 13.27
CA GLY A 68 -4.72 8.53 12.01
C GLY A 68 -3.38 7.84 11.78
N PHE A 69 -2.73 8.17 10.67
CA PHE A 69 -1.40 7.67 10.33
C PHE A 69 -0.35 8.18 11.33
N ALA A 70 -0.38 9.48 11.66
CA ALA A 70 0.57 10.09 12.60
C ALA A 70 0.49 9.44 13.98
N GLY A 71 -0.70 9.39 14.58
CA GLY A 71 -0.90 8.85 15.91
C GLY A 71 -0.62 7.34 16.00
N GLY A 72 -1.09 6.56 15.01
CA GLY A 72 -0.82 5.12 14.95
C GLY A 72 0.68 4.82 14.88
N ASN A 73 1.42 5.52 14.02
CA ASN A 73 2.87 5.34 13.91
C ASN A 73 3.58 5.81 15.18
N ASN A 74 3.19 6.94 15.76
CA ASN A 74 3.77 7.44 17.01
C ASN A 74 3.68 6.42 18.16
N VAL A 75 2.55 5.75 18.29
CA VAL A 75 2.38 4.67 19.28
C VAL A 75 3.34 3.53 19.02
N GLY A 76 3.46 3.07 17.77
CA GLY A 76 4.40 2.01 17.41
C GLY A 76 5.86 2.41 17.66
N ILE A 77 6.27 3.59 17.19
CA ILE A 77 7.62 4.13 17.38
C ILE A 77 7.96 4.28 18.87
N SER A 78 7.00 4.66 19.71
CA SER A 78 7.23 4.80 21.16
C SER A 78 7.54 3.47 21.87
N LYS A 79 7.18 2.32 21.26
CA LYS A 79 7.46 0.99 21.78
C LYS A 79 8.69 0.34 21.16
N ALA A 80 9.27 0.98 20.15
CA ALA A 80 10.41 0.46 19.43
C ALA A 80 11.69 0.45 20.28
N LYS A 81 12.44 -0.65 20.17
CA LYS A 81 13.72 -0.87 20.84
C LYS A 81 14.91 -0.80 19.89
N GLY A 82 14.65 -0.81 18.58
CA GLY A 82 15.65 -0.79 17.53
C GLY A 82 16.45 0.50 17.48
N GLU A 83 17.68 0.37 16.99
CA GLU A 83 18.50 1.53 16.64
C GLU A 83 17.91 2.27 15.44
N TYR A 84 17.32 1.50 14.53
CA TYR A 84 16.62 1.98 13.34
C TYR A 84 15.14 1.65 13.40
N ILE A 85 14.32 2.58 12.92
CA ILE A 85 12.87 2.46 12.94
C ILE A 85 12.36 2.47 11.51
N ALA A 86 11.88 1.33 11.03
CA ALA A 86 11.26 1.21 9.72
C ALA A 86 9.75 1.41 9.82
N LEU A 87 9.17 2.11 8.85
CA LEU A 87 7.72 2.15 8.65
C LEU A 87 7.40 1.44 7.35
N ILE A 88 6.33 0.66 7.35
CA ILE A 88 5.74 0.12 6.13
C ILE A 88 4.21 0.10 6.26
N ASN A 89 3.51 0.52 5.21
CA ASN A 89 2.06 0.43 5.18
C ASN A 89 1.61 -1.04 5.17
N ASN A 90 0.44 -1.29 5.77
CA ASN A 90 -0.19 -2.61 5.77
C ASN A 90 -0.61 -3.11 4.37
N ASP A 91 -0.62 -2.24 3.36
CA ASP A 91 -0.93 -2.54 1.96
C ASP A 91 0.32 -2.60 1.06
N ALA A 92 1.51 -2.73 1.66
CA ALA A 92 2.77 -2.84 0.94
C ALA A 92 3.52 -4.14 1.23
N THR A 93 4.19 -4.68 0.21
CA THR A 93 5.03 -5.90 0.28
C THR A 93 6.48 -5.55 -0.03
N ALA A 94 7.38 -5.89 0.88
CA ALA A 94 8.81 -5.62 0.75
C ALA A 94 9.55 -6.74 0.00
N SER A 95 10.62 -6.41 -0.74
CA SER A 95 11.57 -7.41 -1.23
C SER A 95 12.39 -8.00 -0.07
N GLU A 96 12.90 -9.22 -0.20
CA GLU A 96 13.69 -9.91 0.85
C GLU A 96 14.94 -9.13 1.31
N GLY A 97 15.49 -8.28 0.42
CA GLY A 97 16.65 -7.43 0.70
C GLY A 97 16.32 -6.04 1.23
N TRP A 98 15.04 -5.73 1.47
CA TRP A 98 14.58 -4.36 1.76
C TRP A 98 15.25 -3.77 3.00
N ILE A 99 15.18 -4.42 4.16
CA ILE A 99 15.78 -3.88 5.39
C ILE A 99 17.30 -3.81 5.27
N SER A 100 17.95 -4.85 4.76
CA SER A 100 19.41 -4.88 4.59
C SER A 100 19.91 -3.73 3.72
N ALA A 101 19.22 -3.45 2.60
CA ALA A 101 19.51 -2.32 1.73
C ALA A 101 19.34 -0.97 2.44
N MET A 102 18.27 -0.81 3.21
CA MET A 102 17.98 0.42 3.95
C MET A 102 19.01 0.68 5.05
N VAL A 103 19.39 -0.35 5.82
CA VAL A 103 20.44 -0.27 6.85
C VAL A 103 21.79 0.05 6.22
N LYS A 104 22.16 -0.62 5.12
CA LYS A 104 23.39 -0.33 4.39
C LYS A 104 23.47 1.13 3.92
N ALA A 105 22.37 1.66 3.39
CA ALA A 105 22.30 3.06 2.97
C ALA A 105 22.36 4.04 4.17
N MET A 106 21.73 3.68 5.29
CA MET A 106 21.75 4.44 6.52
C MET A 106 23.16 4.54 7.12
N GLU A 107 23.92 3.45 7.08
CA GLU A 107 25.29 3.37 7.62
C GLU A 107 26.36 3.95 6.70
N ALA A 108 26.06 4.17 5.42
CA ALA A 108 27.00 4.74 4.46
C ALA A 108 27.44 6.18 4.82
N ASP A 109 26.60 6.91 5.57
CA ASP A 109 26.89 8.24 6.10
C ASP A 109 26.25 8.38 7.48
N GLY A 110 27.06 8.65 8.51
CA GLY A 110 26.62 8.86 9.89
C GLY A 110 25.67 10.05 10.08
N ARG A 111 25.51 10.91 9.06
CA ARG A 111 24.53 12.00 9.03
C ARG A 111 23.23 11.64 8.32
N THR A 112 23.08 10.44 7.78
CA THR A 112 21.79 9.96 7.25
C THR A 112 20.81 9.75 8.40
N GLY A 113 19.67 10.45 8.36
CA GLY A 113 18.62 10.33 9.38
C GLY A 113 17.35 9.67 8.87
N GLN A 114 17.15 9.64 7.55
CA GLN A 114 16.04 8.97 6.90
C GLN A 114 16.49 8.34 5.58
N VAL A 115 15.95 7.16 5.28
CA VAL A 115 16.17 6.44 4.04
C VAL A 115 14.81 6.17 3.40
N ALA A 116 14.71 6.46 2.11
CA ALA A 116 13.54 6.21 1.28
C ALA A 116 13.69 4.88 0.53
N SER A 117 12.59 4.14 0.46
CA SER A 117 12.49 2.97 -0.41
C SER A 117 12.26 3.41 -1.87
N ILE A 118 12.58 2.51 -2.80
CA ILE A 118 12.07 2.55 -4.16
C ILE A 118 10.69 1.88 -4.12
N ILE A 119 9.64 2.70 -4.17
CA ILE A 119 8.25 2.23 -4.09
C ILE A 119 7.73 2.06 -5.50
N LEU A 120 7.42 0.82 -5.83
CA LEU A 120 6.81 0.41 -7.08
C LEU A 120 5.30 0.40 -6.89
N ASP A 121 4.58 0.78 -7.94
CA ASP A 121 3.14 0.61 -7.95
C ASP A 121 2.83 -0.88 -8.03
N GLY A 122 2.38 -1.45 -6.91
CA GLY A 122 1.99 -2.85 -6.79
C GLY A 122 0.76 -3.18 -7.63
N ASN A 123 -0.07 -2.17 -7.95
CA ASN A 123 -1.16 -2.32 -8.89
C ASN A 123 -0.63 -2.45 -10.33
N ASN A 124 0.56 -1.92 -10.65
CA ASN A 124 1.16 -2.00 -11.98
C ASN A 124 2.06 -3.23 -12.22
N VAL A 125 2.01 -4.24 -11.35
CA VAL A 125 2.57 -5.58 -11.69
C VAL A 125 1.73 -6.29 -12.76
N ILE A 126 0.60 -5.71 -13.19
CA ILE A 126 -0.07 -6.12 -14.42
C ILE A 126 0.37 -5.17 -15.56
N LYS A 127 1.54 -5.43 -16.14
CA LYS A 127 1.75 -5.18 -17.57
C LYS A 127 1.57 -6.48 -18.33
N VAL A 128 0.30 -6.79 -18.63
CA VAL A 128 -0.05 -7.25 -19.98
C VAL A 128 0.27 -6.09 -20.92
N GLY A 129 0.75 -6.34 -22.15
CA GLY A 129 1.16 -5.30 -23.09
C GLY A 129 0.25 -4.05 -23.15
N THR A 130 0.87 -2.88 -23.38
CA THR A 130 0.30 -1.54 -23.63
C THR A 130 -0.87 -0.97 -22.80
N HIS A 131 -1.50 -1.65 -21.84
CA HIS A 131 -2.59 -1.04 -21.04
C HIS A 131 -2.53 -1.37 -19.53
N ILE A 132 -2.63 -0.31 -18.72
CA ILE A 132 -2.48 -0.19 -17.25
C ILE A 132 -3.73 -0.72 -16.51
N VAL A 133 -3.65 -1.08 -15.22
CA VAL A 133 -4.71 -1.59 -14.29
C VAL A 133 -5.95 -0.69 -14.07
N LYS A 134 -6.12 0.29 -14.93
CA LYS A 134 -7.44 0.54 -15.48
C LYS A 134 -8.03 -0.70 -16.20
N SER A 135 -7.25 -1.74 -16.51
CA SER A 135 -7.59 -2.81 -17.45
C SER A 135 -8.77 -3.72 -17.10
N ILE A 136 -8.98 -4.19 -15.86
CA ILE A 136 -10.18 -4.99 -15.57
C ILE A 136 -11.44 -4.12 -15.52
N GLU A 137 -11.34 -2.90 -14.96
CA GLU A 137 -12.44 -1.93 -14.93
C GLU A 137 -12.75 -1.40 -16.34
N GLU A 138 -11.73 -1.19 -17.18
CA GLU A 138 -11.81 -0.87 -18.61
C GLU A 138 -12.33 -2.05 -19.40
N PHE A 139 -11.94 -3.29 -19.08
CA PHE A 139 -12.45 -4.49 -19.72
C PHE A 139 -13.93 -4.68 -19.40
N ILE A 140 -14.34 -4.48 -18.15
CA ILE A 140 -15.74 -4.42 -17.73
C ILE A 140 -16.46 -3.32 -18.51
N ASN A 141 -15.91 -2.10 -18.54
CA ASN A 141 -16.50 -0.99 -19.28
C ASN A 141 -16.62 -1.31 -20.77
N GLN A 142 -15.59 -1.88 -21.41
CA GLN A 142 -15.61 -2.28 -22.81
C GLN A 142 -16.72 -3.31 -23.03
N VAL A 143 -16.71 -4.41 -22.28
CA VAL A 143 -17.70 -5.49 -22.41
C VAL A 143 -19.14 -5.02 -22.20
N LEU A 144 -19.37 -4.07 -21.30
CA LEU A 144 -20.71 -3.52 -21.03
C LEU A 144 -21.12 -2.38 -21.98
N SER A 145 -20.16 -1.63 -22.54
CA SER A 145 -20.43 -0.47 -23.42
C SER A 145 -20.52 -0.86 -24.90
N SER A 146 -19.71 -1.84 -25.32
CA SER A 146 -19.76 -2.38 -26.67
C SER A 146 -20.88 -3.41 -26.72
N GLY A 147 -22.06 -3.05 -27.25
CA GLY A 147 -23.12 -4.01 -27.58
C GLY A 147 -22.74 -5.02 -28.68
N ASP A 148 -21.44 -5.24 -28.91
CA ASP A 148 -20.89 -6.19 -29.86
C ASP A 148 -20.63 -7.56 -29.20
N ASN A 149 -20.80 -8.62 -29.98
CA ASN A 149 -20.52 -10.00 -29.55
C ASN A 149 -19.05 -10.39 -29.76
N VAL A 150 -18.14 -9.42 -29.82
CA VAL A 150 -16.71 -9.70 -30.03
C VAL A 150 -16.16 -10.42 -28.80
N ARG A 151 -15.53 -11.58 -29.02
CA ARG A 151 -14.89 -12.35 -27.96
C ARG A 151 -13.58 -11.69 -27.58
N ARG A 152 -13.49 -11.20 -26.34
CA ARG A 152 -12.27 -10.65 -25.75
C ARG A 152 -11.87 -11.50 -24.55
N SER A 153 -10.57 -11.69 -24.34
CA SER A 153 -10.02 -12.42 -23.19
C SER A 153 -8.95 -11.58 -22.54
N MET A 154 -8.86 -11.64 -21.22
CA MET A 154 -7.88 -10.97 -20.39
C MET A 154 -7.18 -12.01 -19.54
N SER A 155 -5.84 -12.06 -19.58
CA SER A 155 -5.05 -12.75 -18.56
C SER A 155 -5.02 -11.87 -17.31
N LEU A 156 -5.29 -12.49 -16.16
CA LEU A 156 -5.22 -11.88 -14.84
C LEU A 156 -3.76 -11.94 -14.35
N TRP A 157 -3.17 -13.14 -14.24
CA TRP A 157 -1.74 -13.38 -13.99
C TRP A 157 -1.36 -14.83 -14.32
N LYS A 158 -0.05 -15.11 -14.37
CA LYS A 158 0.48 -16.47 -14.47
C LYS A 158 0.53 -17.14 -13.11
N VAL A 159 0.16 -18.41 -13.06
CA VAL A 159 0.30 -19.26 -11.88
C VAL A 159 1.79 -19.39 -11.52
N SER A 160 2.15 -18.90 -10.33
CA SER A 160 3.49 -19.05 -9.74
C SER A 160 3.78 -20.49 -9.34
N HIS A 161 5.06 -20.80 -9.07
CA HIS A 161 5.45 -22.13 -8.62
C HIS A 161 4.78 -22.50 -7.29
N GLU A 162 4.72 -21.55 -6.35
CA GLU A 162 4.11 -21.73 -5.04
C GLU A 162 2.59 -21.94 -5.13
N GLU A 163 1.89 -21.14 -5.95
CA GLU A 163 0.46 -21.32 -6.22
C GLU A 163 0.19 -22.69 -6.88
N ALA A 164 1.02 -23.12 -7.82
CA ALA A 164 0.87 -24.41 -8.48
C ALA A 164 1.04 -25.58 -7.48
N VAL A 165 2.02 -25.52 -6.58
CA VAL A 165 2.19 -26.50 -5.50
C VAL A 165 0.96 -26.55 -4.60
N MET A 166 0.45 -25.39 -4.21
CA MET A 166 -0.73 -25.28 -3.36
C MET A 166 -1.99 -25.83 -4.03
N LEU A 167 -2.25 -25.43 -5.29
CA LEU A 167 -3.39 -25.92 -6.07
C LEU A 167 -3.29 -27.43 -6.29
N LYS A 168 -2.09 -27.97 -6.54
CA LYS A 168 -1.87 -29.41 -6.67
C LYS A 168 -2.16 -30.15 -5.37
N GLN A 169 -1.78 -29.59 -4.21
CA GLN A 169 -2.10 -30.19 -2.90
C GLN A 169 -3.61 -30.17 -2.61
N LYS A 170 -4.32 -29.10 -2.97
CA LYS A 170 -5.75 -28.93 -2.67
C LYS A 170 -6.68 -29.61 -3.66
N THR A 171 -6.30 -29.66 -4.94
CA THR A 171 -7.17 -30.11 -6.03
C THR A 171 -6.63 -31.32 -6.78
N GLY A 172 -5.35 -31.68 -6.58
CA GLY A 172 -4.67 -32.73 -7.35
C GLY A 172 -4.25 -32.31 -8.77
N LEU A 173 -4.52 -31.06 -9.17
CA LEU A 173 -4.25 -30.58 -10.53
C LEU A 173 -2.85 -29.98 -10.64
N ASP A 174 -2.12 -30.40 -11.66
CA ASP A 174 -0.85 -29.77 -12.04
C ASP A 174 -1.12 -28.61 -13.01
N VAL A 175 -0.86 -27.41 -12.52
CA VAL A 175 -1.17 -26.13 -13.20
C VAL A 175 0.05 -25.22 -13.26
N GLU A 176 1.26 -25.77 -13.10
CA GLU A 176 2.48 -24.98 -13.23
C GLU A 176 2.61 -24.36 -14.63
N GLY A 177 2.81 -23.04 -14.68
CA GLY A 177 2.89 -22.27 -15.91
C GLY A 177 1.56 -22.06 -16.63
N TYR A 178 0.42 -22.26 -15.96
CA TYR A 178 -0.90 -21.84 -16.44
C TYR A 178 -1.11 -20.32 -16.27
N ASP A 179 -2.10 -19.77 -16.96
CA ASP A 179 -2.57 -18.40 -16.82
C ASP A 179 -3.97 -18.36 -16.19
N HIS A 180 -4.17 -17.58 -15.13
CA HIS A 180 -5.50 -17.16 -14.69
C HIS A 180 -6.08 -16.19 -15.71
N THR A 181 -7.31 -16.43 -16.18
CA THR A 181 -7.91 -15.64 -17.27
C THR A 181 -9.39 -15.38 -17.04
N ILE A 182 -9.92 -14.31 -17.64
CA ILE A 182 -11.35 -14.02 -17.72
C ILE A 182 -11.70 -13.54 -19.12
N ASP A 183 -12.82 -13.99 -19.68
CA ASP A 183 -13.27 -13.60 -21.01
C ASP A 183 -14.61 -12.84 -20.97
N SER A 184 -14.88 -12.11 -22.06
CA SER A 184 -16.06 -11.26 -22.20
C SER A 184 -17.37 -12.04 -22.13
N TYR A 185 -17.37 -13.32 -22.50
CA TYR A 185 -18.55 -14.17 -22.44
C TYR A 185 -18.84 -14.58 -21.00
N SER A 186 -17.81 -15.01 -20.27
CA SER A 186 -17.90 -15.31 -18.83
C SER A 186 -18.32 -14.09 -18.02
N MET A 187 -17.80 -12.91 -18.36
CA MET A 187 -18.20 -11.67 -17.69
C MET A 187 -19.67 -11.32 -17.94
N ARG A 188 -20.15 -11.39 -19.19
CA ARG A 188 -21.59 -11.21 -19.48
C ARG A 188 -22.44 -12.27 -18.80
N HIS A 189 -21.98 -13.52 -18.80
CA HIS A 189 -22.67 -14.62 -18.12
C HIS A 189 -22.87 -14.34 -16.63
N ILE A 190 -21.83 -13.85 -15.93
CA ILE A 190 -21.92 -13.47 -14.52
C ILE A 190 -23.00 -12.40 -14.31
N PHE A 191 -23.00 -11.32 -15.10
CA PHE A 191 -24.02 -10.27 -14.94
C PHE A 191 -25.43 -10.72 -15.33
N GLU A 192 -25.57 -11.52 -16.39
CA GLU A 192 -26.87 -11.97 -16.89
C GLU A 192 -27.52 -13.04 -16.01
N LYS A 193 -26.72 -13.96 -15.47
CA LYS A 193 -27.20 -15.07 -14.64
C LYS A 193 -27.18 -14.75 -13.17
N HIS A 194 -26.10 -14.12 -12.69
CA HIS A 194 -25.90 -13.86 -11.27
C HIS A 194 -26.19 -12.41 -10.86
N GLY A 195 -26.49 -11.50 -11.80
CA GLY A 195 -26.79 -10.10 -11.49
C GLY A 195 -28.25 -9.77 -11.16
N LYS A 196 -29.17 -10.75 -11.18
CA LYS A 196 -30.62 -10.53 -11.01
C LYS A 196 -31.16 -11.21 -9.75
N ALA A 197 -31.85 -10.44 -8.89
CA ALA A 197 -32.49 -10.95 -7.67
C ALA A 197 -33.42 -12.13 -7.93
N SER A 198 -34.27 -12.04 -8.97
CA SER A 198 -35.21 -13.09 -9.34
C SER A 198 -34.56 -14.43 -9.74
N THR A 199 -33.27 -14.42 -10.11
CA THR A 199 -32.53 -15.64 -10.47
C THR A 199 -31.78 -16.21 -9.27
N GLU A 200 -31.27 -15.34 -8.39
CA GLU A 200 -30.37 -15.72 -7.29
C GLU A 200 -31.11 -16.07 -5.98
N GLU A 201 -32.20 -15.38 -5.66
CA GLU A 201 -32.96 -15.57 -4.42
C GLU A 201 -33.47 -17.01 -4.23
N PRO A 202 -33.98 -17.73 -5.25
CA PRO A 202 -34.39 -19.13 -5.10
C PRO A 202 -33.27 -20.08 -4.67
N HIS A 203 -32.01 -19.68 -4.89
CA HIS A 203 -30.82 -20.45 -4.52
C HIS A 203 -30.16 -19.96 -3.22
N GLY A 204 -30.80 -19.03 -2.50
CA GLY A 204 -30.24 -18.40 -1.30
C GLY A 204 -29.01 -17.52 -1.59
N GLN A 205 -28.89 -17.04 -2.83
CA GLN A 205 -27.76 -16.23 -3.30
C GLN A 205 -28.18 -14.75 -3.39
N ILE A 206 -27.18 -13.86 -3.45
CA ILE A 206 -27.38 -12.41 -3.58
C ILE A 206 -26.88 -11.99 -4.97
N PRO A 207 -27.58 -11.07 -5.65
CA PRO A 207 -27.15 -10.55 -6.94
C PRO A 207 -25.73 -9.98 -6.93
N VAL A 208 -24.91 -10.47 -7.87
CA VAL A 208 -23.57 -9.98 -8.17
C VAL A 208 -23.67 -8.61 -8.83
N ALA A 209 -23.09 -7.62 -8.18
CA ALA A 209 -22.95 -6.26 -8.68
C ALA A 209 -21.58 -6.08 -9.38
N ARG A 210 -21.42 -4.92 -10.02
CA ARG A 210 -20.20 -4.57 -10.75
C ARG A 210 -18.97 -4.59 -9.84
N GLU A 211 -19.11 -4.08 -8.62
CA GLU A 211 -18.04 -3.97 -7.64
C GLU A 211 -17.57 -5.34 -7.15
N ASP A 212 -18.46 -6.35 -7.17
CA ASP A 212 -18.10 -7.71 -6.78
C ASP A 212 -17.19 -8.39 -7.82
N VAL A 213 -17.40 -8.14 -9.12
CA VAL A 213 -16.56 -8.71 -10.18
C VAL A 213 -15.12 -8.21 -10.08
N LEU A 214 -14.90 -7.00 -9.55
CA LEU A 214 -13.56 -6.47 -9.26
C LEU A 214 -12.83 -7.29 -8.18
N MET A 215 -13.55 -8.09 -7.40
CA MET A 215 -12.97 -8.96 -6.37
C MET A 215 -12.46 -10.30 -6.91
N ILE A 216 -12.75 -10.67 -8.16
CA ILE A 216 -12.33 -11.97 -8.73
C ILE A 216 -10.82 -12.22 -8.56
N PRO A 217 -9.92 -11.27 -8.90
CA PRO A 217 -8.49 -11.42 -8.64
C PRO A 217 -8.18 -11.71 -7.17
N GLU A 218 -8.79 -10.97 -6.24
CA GLU A 218 -8.54 -11.08 -4.81
C GLU A 218 -9.11 -12.38 -4.20
N ILE A 219 -10.17 -12.93 -4.79
CA ILE A 219 -10.77 -14.21 -4.37
C ILE A 219 -9.88 -15.38 -4.79
N ILE A 220 -9.34 -15.35 -6.02
CA ILE A 220 -8.48 -16.41 -6.54
C ILE A 220 -7.10 -16.36 -5.88
N ALA A 221 -6.51 -15.17 -5.72
CA ALA A 221 -5.17 -15.02 -5.14
C ALA A 221 -5.13 -15.35 -3.64
N ASN A 222 -6.20 -15.05 -2.91
CA ASN A 222 -6.25 -15.18 -1.45
C ASN A 222 -7.57 -15.83 -0.95
N PRO A 223 -7.85 -17.09 -1.30
CA PRO A 223 -9.09 -17.77 -0.91
C PRO A 223 -9.06 -18.25 0.54
N ASP A 224 -10.22 -18.31 1.19
CA ASP A 224 -10.41 -18.98 2.50
C ASP A 224 -10.46 -20.50 2.33
N SER A 225 -11.06 -20.97 1.23
CA SER A 225 -11.05 -22.38 0.85
C SER A 225 -10.97 -22.55 -0.67
N ILE A 226 -10.39 -23.67 -1.07
CA ILE A 226 -10.25 -24.08 -2.47
C ILE A 226 -10.74 -25.51 -2.56
N GLU A 227 -11.66 -25.76 -3.49
CA GLU A 227 -12.28 -27.07 -3.69
C GLU A 227 -12.20 -27.48 -5.15
N TYR A 228 -11.87 -28.75 -5.39
CA TYR A 228 -12.02 -29.35 -6.71
C TYR A 228 -13.49 -29.70 -6.93
N ALA A 229 -14.16 -28.98 -7.83
CA ALA A 229 -15.58 -29.15 -8.11
C ALA A 229 -15.87 -30.27 -9.13
N GLY A 230 -14.85 -31.04 -9.52
CA GLY A 230 -14.97 -32.16 -10.46
C GLY A 230 -14.85 -31.72 -11.92
N LYS A 231 -15.26 -32.62 -12.83
CA LYS A 231 -15.28 -32.33 -14.27
C LYS A 231 -16.64 -31.80 -14.69
N THR A 232 -16.61 -30.71 -15.44
CA THR A 232 -17.79 -30.16 -16.11
C THR A 232 -18.34 -31.11 -17.16
N ARG A 233 -19.55 -30.83 -17.68
CA ARG A 233 -20.19 -31.62 -18.77
C ARG A 233 -19.33 -31.72 -20.05
N ILE A 234 -18.41 -30.77 -20.25
CA ILE A 234 -17.47 -30.75 -21.38
C ILE A 234 -16.10 -31.37 -21.03
N GLY A 235 -15.98 -32.01 -19.87
CA GLY A 235 -14.77 -32.72 -19.42
C GLY A 235 -13.66 -31.83 -18.86
N ALA A 236 -13.86 -30.52 -18.74
CA ALA A 236 -12.90 -29.59 -18.15
C ALA A 236 -12.93 -29.66 -16.62
N ASP A 237 -11.76 -29.69 -15.99
CA ASP A 237 -11.59 -29.68 -14.53
C ASP A 237 -12.03 -28.32 -13.96
N SER A 238 -12.82 -28.33 -12.89
CA SER A 238 -13.33 -27.12 -12.22
C SER A 238 -12.72 -26.95 -10.82
N ILE A 239 -12.30 -25.73 -10.52
CA ILE A 239 -11.78 -25.29 -9.22
C ILE A 239 -12.69 -24.18 -8.70
N THR A 240 -13.18 -24.33 -7.47
CA THR A 240 -13.96 -23.29 -6.80
C THR A 240 -13.15 -22.66 -5.68
N TYR A 241 -13.03 -21.34 -5.74
CA TYR A 241 -12.40 -20.50 -4.72
C TYR A 241 -13.49 -19.83 -3.90
N GLN A 242 -13.40 -19.95 -2.59
CA GLN A 242 -14.34 -19.30 -1.67
C GLN A 242 -13.62 -18.25 -0.85
N LYS A 243 -14.25 -17.08 -0.67
CA LYS A 243 -13.75 -16.01 0.21
C LYS A 243 -14.88 -15.31 0.94
N ARG A 244 -14.76 -15.18 2.25
CA ARG A 244 -15.68 -14.45 3.12
C ARG A 244 -15.16 -13.02 3.30
N CYS A 245 -15.98 -12.06 2.94
CA CYS A 245 -15.67 -10.64 3.09
C CYS A 245 -16.96 -9.85 3.41
N ASN A 246 -16.92 -8.97 4.42
CA ASN A 246 -18.02 -8.05 4.76
C ASN A 246 -19.40 -8.73 4.91
N GLY A 247 -19.47 -9.84 5.65
CA GLY A 247 -20.73 -10.57 5.88
C GLY A 247 -21.28 -11.30 4.64
N THR A 248 -20.47 -11.40 3.57
CA THR A 248 -20.80 -12.08 2.32
C THR A 248 -19.77 -13.16 2.05
N VAL A 249 -20.20 -14.30 1.51
CA VAL A 249 -19.32 -15.36 1.04
C VAL A 249 -19.36 -15.39 -0.47
N TYR A 250 -18.22 -15.13 -1.09
CA TYR A 250 -18.00 -15.13 -2.53
C TYR A 250 -17.47 -16.48 -2.99
N TYR A 251 -17.91 -16.89 -4.17
CA TYR A 251 -17.47 -18.10 -4.84
C TYR A 251 -17.07 -17.73 -6.27
N VAL A 252 -15.87 -18.11 -6.68
CA VAL A 252 -15.37 -17.96 -8.05
C VAL A 252 -15.03 -19.34 -8.59
N GLU A 253 -15.54 -19.67 -9.77
CA GLU A 253 -15.29 -20.95 -10.43
C GLU A 253 -14.33 -20.74 -11.61
N GLU A 254 -13.17 -21.40 -11.57
CA GLU A 254 -12.23 -21.47 -12.68
C GLU A 254 -12.24 -22.85 -13.34
N LEU A 255 -12.23 -22.86 -14.67
CA LEU A 255 -12.08 -24.08 -15.45
C LEU A 255 -10.67 -24.20 -16.02
N ARG A 256 -10.05 -25.35 -15.81
CA ARG A 256 -8.80 -25.72 -16.47
C ARG A 256 -9.07 -25.99 -17.95
N THR A 257 -8.49 -25.19 -18.82
CA THR A 257 -8.61 -25.35 -20.26
C THR A 257 -7.41 -26.09 -20.87
N GLY A 258 -7.59 -26.64 -22.06
CA GLY A 258 -6.51 -27.28 -22.82
C GLY A 258 -5.43 -26.31 -23.33
N ARG A 259 -5.59 -25.00 -23.13
CA ARG A 259 -4.64 -23.96 -23.56
C ARG A 259 -3.68 -23.51 -22.46
N LYS A 260 -3.58 -24.27 -21.37
CA LYS A 260 -2.88 -23.88 -20.14
C LYS A 260 -3.48 -22.61 -19.50
N GLU A 261 -4.81 -22.52 -19.46
CA GLU A 261 -5.50 -21.43 -18.78
C GLU A 261 -6.37 -21.99 -17.65
N LEU A 262 -6.43 -21.28 -16.53
CA LEU A 262 -7.48 -21.35 -15.52
C LEU A 262 -8.45 -20.21 -15.82
N ALA A 263 -9.59 -20.53 -16.44
CA ALA A 263 -10.53 -19.52 -16.92
C ALA A 263 -11.65 -19.31 -15.91
N ALA A 264 -11.73 -18.13 -15.30
CA ALA A 264 -12.83 -17.71 -14.44
C ALA A 264 -14.13 -17.70 -15.26
N LYS A 265 -15.00 -18.69 -15.01
CA LYS A 265 -16.23 -18.89 -15.78
C LYS A 265 -17.48 -18.37 -15.11
N SER A 266 -17.52 -18.42 -13.79
CA SER A 266 -18.66 -17.95 -13.02
C SER A 266 -18.23 -17.36 -11.69
N MET A 267 -19.14 -16.57 -11.12
CA MET A 267 -19.04 -15.99 -9.80
C MET A 267 -20.44 -15.87 -9.21
N TYR A 268 -20.59 -16.24 -7.94
CA TYR A 268 -21.81 -16.03 -7.18
C TYR A 268 -21.49 -15.71 -5.72
N LYS A 269 -22.47 -15.22 -4.96
CA LYS A 269 -22.27 -14.85 -3.56
C LYS A 269 -23.49 -15.13 -2.70
N LYS A 270 -23.26 -15.41 -1.42
CA LYS A 270 -24.30 -15.71 -0.41
C LYS A 270 -24.12 -14.83 0.82
N ARG A 271 -25.19 -14.58 1.57
CA ARG A 271 -25.05 -13.98 2.91
C ARG A 271 -24.34 -15.00 3.82
N ALA A 272 -23.38 -14.53 4.60
CA ALA A 272 -22.86 -15.33 5.69
C ALA A 272 -24.02 -15.64 6.65
N ALA A 273 -24.25 -16.92 6.97
CA ALA A 273 -25.21 -17.28 8.01
C ALA A 273 -24.84 -16.59 9.32
N THR A 274 -25.81 -15.90 9.93
CA THR A 274 -25.72 -15.46 11.32
C THR A 274 -26.01 -16.65 12.21
N ASP A 275 -24.97 -17.40 12.60
CA ASP A 275 -25.07 -18.41 13.64
C ASP A 275 -23.86 -18.31 14.57
N VAL A 276 -24.11 -17.92 15.82
CA VAL A 276 -23.32 -18.38 16.97
C VAL A 276 -23.83 -19.79 17.28
N PRO A 277 -22.98 -20.82 17.23
CA PRO A 277 -22.74 -21.59 18.46
C PRO A 277 -21.31 -22.10 18.65
N SER A 278 -20.87 -21.98 19.91
CA SER A 278 -19.96 -22.85 20.68
C SER A 278 -19.23 -23.99 19.96
N VAL A 279 -17.90 -23.94 19.97
CA VAL A 279 -17.05 -25.13 19.80
C VAL A 279 -17.17 -26.00 21.07
N PRO A 280 -17.51 -27.29 20.95
CA PRO A 280 -17.38 -28.25 22.04
C PRO A 280 -15.91 -28.49 22.36
N GLN A 281 -15.54 -28.46 23.65
CA GLN A 281 -14.26 -29.00 24.11
C GLN A 281 -14.19 -30.49 23.76
N SER A 282 -13.31 -30.87 22.83
CA SER A 282 -12.93 -32.26 22.60
C SER A 282 -11.45 -32.48 22.91
N GLY A 283 -11.23 -33.24 23.98
CA GLY A 283 -10.15 -34.23 24.13
C GLY A 283 -8.71 -33.74 23.96
N ILE A 284 -8.06 -33.44 25.08
CA ILE A 284 -6.60 -33.53 25.22
C ILE A 284 -6.22 -35.00 25.00
N GLY A 285 -5.70 -35.31 23.82
CA GLY A 285 -4.97 -36.53 23.54
C GLY A 285 -3.47 -36.22 23.60
N GLU A 286 -2.80 -36.73 24.62
CA GLU A 286 -1.36 -36.66 24.80
C GLU A 286 -0.63 -37.21 23.57
N SER A 287 0.30 -36.44 23.00
CA SER A 287 1.32 -36.97 22.10
C SER A 287 2.71 -36.55 22.60
N LYS A 288 3.58 -37.56 22.73
CA LYS A 288 4.93 -37.51 23.30
C LYS A 288 5.86 -36.56 22.54
N PRO A 289 6.84 -35.94 23.22
CA PRO A 289 7.86 -35.13 22.55
C PRO A 289 8.85 -36.03 21.79
N LEU A 290 9.04 -35.75 20.50
CA LEU A 290 10.14 -36.28 19.69
C LEU A 290 11.39 -35.43 19.96
N SER A 291 12.38 -36.06 20.60
CA SER A 291 13.74 -35.55 20.74
C SER A 291 14.45 -35.57 19.40
N VAL A 292 14.94 -34.41 18.93
CA VAL A 292 15.93 -34.34 17.85
C VAL A 292 17.22 -33.75 18.40
N THR A 293 18.25 -34.57 18.34
CA THR A 293 19.62 -34.33 18.81
C THR A 293 20.37 -33.34 17.92
N SER A 294 21.23 -32.56 18.55
CA SER A 294 22.21 -31.66 17.96
C SER A 294 23.37 -32.43 17.31
N GLU A 295 23.51 -32.31 15.99
CA GLU A 295 24.70 -32.61 15.15
C GLU A 295 24.16 -32.63 13.71
N THR A 296 24.48 -31.77 12.76
CA THR A 296 25.78 -31.30 12.28
C THR A 296 25.54 -30.12 11.32
N LEU A 297 26.09 -28.94 11.58
CA LEU A 297 26.29 -27.90 10.56
C LEU A 297 27.72 -27.36 10.70
N ARG A 298 28.62 -27.87 9.85
CA ARG A 298 29.92 -27.23 9.61
C ARG A 298 29.72 -26.10 8.58
N PRO A 299 30.39 -24.96 8.75
CA PRO A 299 30.26 -23.84 7.82
C PRO A 299 31.08 -24.13 6.56
N ALA A 300 30.42 -24.20 5.40
CA ALA A 300 31.10 -24.10 4.12
C ALA A 300 31.36 -22.62 3.83
N SER A 301 32.62 -22.23 4.02
CA SER A 301 33.21 -20.99 3.51
C SER A 301 33.11 -20.92 1.98
N ASN A 302 32.89 -19.72 1.46
CA ASN A 302 32.81 -19.29 0.05
C ASN A 302 31.39 -19.16 -0.50
N ILE A 303 30.72 -18.05 -0.19
CA ILE A 303 29.67 -17.50 -1.04
C ILE A 303 30.18 -16.16 -1.57
N GLY A 304 30.55 -16.18 -2.85
CA GLY A 304 30.83 -15.00 -3.64
C GLY A 304 29.60 -14.11 -3.72
N GLN A 305 29.89 -12.81 -3.78
CA GLN A 305 28.98 -11.70 -4.00
C GLN A 305 27.97 -11.98 -5.13
N PHE A 306 26.70 -12.26 -4.79
CA PHE A 306 25.59 -12.23 -5.75
C PHE A 306 24.88 -10.89 -5.64
N SER A 307 25.33 -9.90 -6.43
CA SER A 307 24.48 -8.77 -6.81
C SER A 307 23.51 -9.25 -7.89
N GLY A 308 22.41 -9.87 -7.49
CA GLY A 308 21.30 -10.15 -8.40
C GLY A 308 20.71 -8.83 -8.88
N LYS A 309 20.90 -8.48 -10.16
CA LYS A 309 20.12 -7.42 -10.80
C LYS A 309 18.65 -7.83 -10.73
N VAL A 310 17.86 -7.15 -9.89
CA VAL A 310 16.40 -7.25 -9.96
C VAL A 310 16.00 -6.61 -11.29
N ASN A 311 15.50 -7.43 -12.21
CA ASN A 311 15.15 -6.96 -13.54
C ASN A 311 13.77 -6.29 -13.48
N ASN A 312 13.74 -4.96 -13.37
CA ASN A 312 12.52 -4.15 -13.20
C ASN A 312 11.82 -3.83 -14.55
N ASP A 313 12.00 -4.68 -15.55
CA ASP A 313 11.49 -4.46 -16.91
C ASP A 313 9.95 -4.49 -16.92
N GLY A 314 9.34 -3.30 -17.10
CA GLY A 314 7.89 -3.14 -17.19
C GLY A 314 7.25 -2.46 -15.98
N GLU A 315 7.97 -2.39 -14.85
CA GLU A 315 7.46 -1.80 -13.62
C GLU A 315 7.28 -0.30 -13.71
N ILE A 316 6.31 0.22 -12.96
CA ILE A 316 6.03 1.64 -12.86
C ILE A 316 6.33 2.07 -11.43
N LEU A 317 7.09 3.16 -11.32
CA LEU A 317 7.43 3.73 -10.05
C LEU A 317 6.21 4.46 -9.46
N ASP A 318 5.86 4.11 -8.22
CA ASP A 318 4.97 4.94 -7.41
C ASP A 318 5.75 6.13 -6.86
N SER A 319 6.89 5.88 -6.20
CA SER A 319 7.66 6.92 -5.52
C SER A 319 9.13 6.55 -5.26
N VAL A 320 10.03 7.53 -5.38
CA VAL A 320 11.37 7.50 -4.75
C VAL A 320 11.51 8.75 -3.89
N GLY A 321 10.94 8.68 -2.68
CA GLY A 321 10.83 9.82 -1.76
C GLY A 321 9.75 10.83 -2.15
N LEU A 322 9.61 11.89 -1.35
CA LEU A 322 8.60 12.92 -1.55
C LEU A 322 9.23 14.24 -1.98
N GLY A 323 8.54 14.94 -2.88
CA GLY A 323 8.84 16.29 -3.28
C GLY A 323 7.86 17.28 -2.66
N VAL A 324 8.17 18.57 -2.77
CA VAL A 324 7.30 19.63 -2.26
C VAL A 324 7.20 20.79 -3.25
N ALA A 325 6.02 21.38 -3.34
CA ALA A 325 5.75 22.59 -4.10
C ALA A 325 5.83 23.85 -3.21
N PHE A 326 5.87 25.04 -3.79
CA PHE A 326 5.99 26.27 -3.01
C PHE A 326 4.75 26.68 -2.22
N ASP A 327 3.61 26.04 -2.44
CA ASP A 327 2.44 26.13 -1.57
C ASP A 327 2.47 25.11 -0.42
N GLY A 328 3.51 24.28 -0.32
CA GLY A 328 3.61 23.20 0.65
C GLY A 328 2.98 21.89 0.20
N MET A 329 2.38 21.83 -1.01
CA MET A 329 1.80 20.59 -1.54
C MET A 329 2.88 19.54 -1.75
N THR A 330 2.64 18.33 -1.23
CA THR A 330 3.58 17.21 -1.29
C THR A 330 3.05 16.11 -2.19
N ARG A 331 3.92 15.54 -3.01
CA ARG A 331 3.61 14.40 -3.88
C ARG A 331 4.79 13.45 -3.96
N GLN A 332 4.50 12.23 -4.39
CA GLN A 332 5.48 11.23 -4.78
C GLN A 332 6.41 11.77 -5.86
N CYS A 333 7.72 11.57 -5.68
CA CYS A 333 8.69 11.91 -6.70
C CYS A 333 8.74 10.84 -7.80
N GLN A 334 8.84 11.29 -9.05
CA GLN A 334 9.02 10.42 -10.23
C GLN A 334 7.87 9.43 -10.47
N ASN A 335 6.69 9.66 -9.88
CA ASN A 335 5.51 8.84 -10.10
C ASN A 335 5.21 8.65 -11.60
N GLY A 336 4.88 7.42 -11.99
CA GLY A 336 4.59 7.06 -13.38
C GLY A 336 5.82 6.86 -14.27
N LYS A 337 7.04 7.07 -13.76
CA LYS A 337 8.30 6.84 -14.51
C LYS A 337 8.79 5.41 -14.28
N LYS A 338 9.83 5.00 -15.04
CA LYS A 338 10.56 3.77 -14.76
C LYS A 338 11.31 3.88 -13.43
N PRO A 339 11.43 2.80 -12.64
CA PRO A 339 12.24 2.80 -11.43
C PRO A 339 13.70 3.17 -11.76
N PRO A 340 14.35 4.02 -10.95
CA PRO A 340 15.74 4.38 -11.19
C PRO A 340 16.68 3.22 -10.85
N GLU A 341 17.67 2.99 -11.71
CA GLU A 341 18.79 2.11 -11.40
C GLU A 341 19.82 2.85 -10.56
N LEU A 342 19.70 2.76 -9.24
CA LEU A 342 20.65 3.36 -8.31
C LEU A 342 21.81 2.41 -8.05
N SER A 343 23.05 2.86 -8.27
CA SER A 343 24.27 2.10 -7.92
C SER A 343 24.76 2.39 -6.50
N ALA A 344 24.35 3.53 -5.92
CA ALA A 344 24.71 3.99 -4.58
C ALA A 344 23.55 4.81 -3.98
N PRO A 345 23.52 5.00 -2.64
CA PRO A 345 22.56 5.89 -2.00
C PRO A 345 22.52 7.26 -2.66
N SER A 346 21.32 7.73 -3.03
CA SER A 346 21.13 9.00 -3.74
C SER A 346 20.29 9.97 -2.92
N GLU A 347 20.67 11.24 -2.88
CA GLU A 347 19.94 12.24 -2.08
C GLU A 347 18.49 12.42 -2.57
N VAL A 348 17.56 12.43 -1.60
CA VAL A 348 16.16 12.82 -1.77
C VAL A 348 15.82 13.95 -0.81
N LEU A 349 14.67 14.60 -0.97
CA LEU A 349 14.24 15.62 -0.01
C LEU A 349 13.84 14.98 1.32
N MET A 350 12.99 13.95 1.24
CA MET A 350 12.49 13.20 2.37
C MET A 350 11.92 11.85 1.95
N ALA A 351 11.83 10.91 2.89
CA ALA A 351 11.25 9.60 2.68
C ALA A 351 9.71 9.64 2.75
N SER A 352 9.07 8.69 2.07
CA SER A 352 7.61 8.49 2.14
C SER A 352 7.27 7.62 3.35
N GLY A 353 6.23 7.98 4.10
CA GLY A 353 5.74 7.19 5.24
C GLY A 353 5.29 5.77 4.84
N CYS A 354 4.98 5.55 3.56
CA CYS A 354 4.58 4.24 3.02
C CYS A 354 5.64 3.15 3.22
N ALA A 355 6.92 3.48 3.05
CA ALA A 355 8.03 2.55 3.23
C ALA A 355 9.34 3.32 3.42
N CYS A 356 9.82 3.42 4.66
CA CYS A 356 11.02 4.18 4.99
C CYS A 356 11.76 3.63 6.21
N LEU A 357 12.98 4.11 6.43
CA LEU A 357 13.80 3.82 7.61
C LEU A 357 14.27 5.14 8.23
N PHE A 358 14.09 5.30 9.53
CA PHE A 358 14.60 6.44 10.30
C PHE A 358 15.70 6.00 11.25
N ARG A 359 16.68 6.88 11.46
CA ARG A 359 17.66 6.73 12.54
C ARG A 359 16.98 7.08 13.86
N GLY A 360 17.01 6.17 14.84
CA GLY A 360 16.38 6.40 16.14
C GLY A 360 16.93 7.65 16.85
N ALA A 361 18.23 7.92 16.73
CA ALA A 361 18.84 9.14 17.26
C ALA A 361 18.29 10.42 16.61
N ALA A 362 17.99 10.37 15.31
CA ALA A 362 17.41 11.52 14.60
C ALA A 362 15.97 11.79 15.05
N LEU A 363 15.15 10.73 15.24
CA LEU A 363 13.80 10.87 15.80
C LEU A 363 13.80 11.41 17.25
N ARG A 364 14.74 10.96 18.08
CA ARG A 364 14.91 11.50 19.44
C ARG A 364 15.30 12.98 19.44
N GLU A 365 16.05 13.43 18.44
CA GLU A 365 16.44 14.83 18.30
C GLU A 365 15.25 15.71 17.87
N VAL A 366 14.51 15.30 16.82
CA VAL A 366 13.52 16.17 16.17
C VAL A 366 12.08 15.96 16.63
N GLY A 367 11.82 14.90 17.40
CA GLY A 367 10.48 14.45 17.79
C GLY A 367 9.81 13.59 16.71
N LEU A 368 8.71 12.94 17.08
CA LEU A 368 7.98 12.01 16.22
C LEU A 368 7.05 12.75 15.23
N PHE A 369 6.04 12.08 14.67
CA PHE A 369 5.03 12.74 13.83
C PHE A 369 4.23 13.76 14.63
N ASP A 370 3.74 14.80 13.96
CA ASP A 370 2.84 15.77 14.57
C ASP A 370 1.38 15.28 14.46
N ASP A 371 0.80 14.85 15.58
CA ASP A 371 -0.54 14.24 15.64
C ASP A 371 -1.64 15.13 15.07
N ASP A 372 -1.47 16.46 15.05
CA ASP A 372 -2.46 17.39 14.46
C ASP A 372 -2.71 17.08 12.97
N PHE A 373 -1.68 16.60 12.26
CA PHE A 373 -1.80 16.24 10.85
C PHE A 373 -2.77 15.10 10.63
N PHE A 374 -2.90 14.18 11.60
CA PHE A 374 -3.70 12.97 11.53
C PHE A 374 -3.27 12.01 10.41
N ALA A 375 -3.43 12.40 9.14
CA ALA A 375 -2.97 11.68 7.95
C ALA A 375 -2.76 12.65 6.77
N TYR A 376 -1.95 12.25 5.79
CA TYR A 376 -1.40 13.06 4.70
C TYR A 376 -0.48 14.21 5.14
N CYS A 377 0.73 14.25 4.57
CA CYS A 377 1.77 15.28 4.80
C CYS A 377 2.45 15.26 6.18
N GLU A 378 2.07 14.37 7.09
CA GLU A 378 2.77 14.15 8.37
C GLU A 378 4.22 13.69 8.16
N ASP A 379 4.44 12.84 7.15
CA ASP A 379 5.76 12.38 6.70
C ASP A 379 6.57 13.51 6.07
N ALA A 380 5.93 14.40 5.32
CA ALA A 380 6.58 15.60 4.81
C ALA A 380 7.00 16.57 5.92
N ASP A 381 6.17 16.75 6.95
CA ASP A 381 6.55 17.56 8.11
C ASP A 381 7.75 16.97 8.87
N LEU A 382 7.70 15.68 9.21
CA LEU A 382 8.79 14.99 9.90
C LEU A 382 10.07 14.97 9.05
N GLY A 383 9.93 14.64 7.76
CA GLY A 383 11.02 14.62 6.80
C GLY A 383 11.72 15.97 6.69
N LEU A 384 10.97 17.06 6.57
CA LEU A 384 11.54 18.41 6.55
C LEU A 384 12.15 18.81 7.89
N ARG A 385 11.55 18.46 9.04
CA ARG A 385 12.18 18.71 10.35
C ARG A 385 13.54 18.03 10.50
N LEU A 386 13.65 16.78 10.04
CA LEU A 386 14.93 16.06 9.97
C LEU A 386 15.95 16.81 9.09
N ARG A 387 15.54 17.24 7.89
CA ARG A 387 16.41 18.04 7.01
C ARG A 387 16.83 19.35 7.66
N LEU A 388 15.90 20.06 8.30
CA LEU A 388 16.17 21.32 8.99
C LEU A 388 17.12 21.14 10.17
N ALA A 389 17.08 20.00 10.84
CA ALA A 389 18.04 19.60 11.88
C ALA A 389 19.38 19.12 11.32
N GLY A 390 19.58 19.14 10.00
CA GLY A 390 20.85 18.80 9.36
C GLY A 390 21.08 17.30 9.15
N TRP A 391 20.02 16.49 9.22
CA TRP A 391 20.06 15.09 8.84
C TRP A 391 19.88 14.91 7.33
N ASN A 392 20.59 13.95 6.77
CA ASN A 392 20.53 13.57 5.37
C ASN A 392 19.35 12.64 5.08
N ALA A 393 18.83 12.73 3.86
CA ALA A 393 17.78 11.87 3.34
C ALA A 393 18.26 11.25 2.02
N VAL A 394 18.24 9.93 1.93
CA VAL A 394 18.72 9.20 0.74
C VAL A 394 17.75 8.11 0.31
N ALA A 395 17.67 7.83 -0.98
CA ALA A 395 17.04 6.62 -1.50
C ALA A 395 18.07 5.48 -1.52
N ALA A 396 17.68 4.30 -1.03
CA ALA A 396 18.56 3.14 -0.98
C ALA A 396 18.47 2.26 -2.25
N PRO A 397 19.61 1.95 -2.91
CA PRO A 397 19.66 0.91 -3.93
C PRO A 397 19.13 -0.42 -3.41
N GLY A 398 18.23 -1.07 -4.16
CA GLY A 398 17.73 -2.41 -3.82
C GLY A 398 16.69 -2.45 -2.69
N ALA A 399 16.39 -1.33 -2.03
CA ALA A 399 15.29 -1.25 -1.07
C ALA A 399 13.95 -1.11 -1.80
N ILE A 400 13.44 -2.22 -2.32
CA ILE A 400 12.26 -2.26 -3.19
C ILE A 400 11.03 -2.65 -2.37
N VAL A 401 9.96 -1.87 -2.53
CA VAL A 401 8.65 -2.16 -1.93
C VAL A 401 7.57 -2.02 -3.00
N ARG A 402 6.61 -2.92 -3.03
CA ARG A 402 5.41 -2.81 -3.86
C ARG A 402 4.26 -2.33 -3.01
N HIS A 403 3.69 -1.20 -3.39
CA HIS A 403 2.55 -0.61 -2.69
C HIS A 403 1.27 -0.96 -3.46
N PHE A 404 0.50 -1.88 -2.90
CA PHE A 404 -0.79 -2.29 -3.45
C PHE A 404 -1.84 -1.35 -2.87
N TYR A 405 -2.80 -0.92 -3.68
CA TYR A 405 -3.86 -0.02 -3.23
C TYR A 405 -3.38 1.33 -2.68
N SER A 406 -3.11 2.30 -3.57
CA SER A 406 -3.02 3.73 -3.21
C SER A 406 -4.39 4.36 -2.83
N MET A 407 -5.32 3.54 -2.32
CA MET A 407 -6.77 3.77 -2.31
C MET A 407 -7.47 3.42 -0.99
N THR A 408 -6.73 3.07 0.08
CA THR A 408 -7.26 2.72 1.42
C THR A 408 -8.08 3.84 2.10
N ALA A 409 -8.11 5.05 1.55
CA ALA A 409 -9.00 6.14 1.98
C ALA A 409 -10.22 6.42 1.07
N GLY A 410 -10.52 5.51 0.13
CA GLY A 410 -11.58 5.66 -0.87
C GLY A 410 -11.22 6.62 -2.00
N LYS A 411 -11.82 6.41 -3.18
CA LYS A 411 -11.81 7.40 -4.27
C LYS A 411 -12.26 8.75 -3.68
N PHE A 412 -11.41 9.77 -3.75
CA PHE A 412 -11.72 11.19 -3.51
C PHE A 412 -12.74 11.48 -2.39
N SER A 413 -12.53 10.96 -1.18
CA SER A 413 -13.38 11.33 -0.05
C SER A 413 -13.18 12.80 0.32
N ALA A 414 -14.26 13.51 0.66
CA ALA A 414 -14.20 14.89 1.14
C ALA A 414 -13.21 15.05 2.32
N ARG A 415 -13.06 14.00 3.13
CA ARG A 415 -12.06 13.92 4.20
C ARG A 415 -10.63 13.97 3.69
N LYS A 416 -10.28 13.20 2.66
CA LYS A 416 -8.93 13.23 2.04
C LYS A 416 -8.63 14.61 1.47
N ILE A 417 -9.57 15.21 0.75
CA ILE A 417 -9.43 16.57 0.20
C ILE A 417 -9.19 17.58 1.33
N TYR A 418 -10.03 17.55 2.36
CA TYR A 418 -9.89 18.41 3.53
C TYR A 418 -8.52 18.26 4.21
N LEU A 419 -8.06 17.04 4.46
CA LEU A 419 -6.79 16.78 5.14
C LEU A 419 -5.59 17.21 4.28
N VAL A 420 -5.54 16.80 3.01
CA VAL A 420 -4.46 17.19 2.10
C VAL A 420 -4.40 18.72 1.96
N GLU A 421 -5.56 19.36 1.81
CA GLU A 421 -5.62 20.80 1.65
C GLU A 421 -5.15 21.54 2.90
N ARG A 422 -5.68 21.18 4.07
CA ARG A 422 -5.30 21.80 5.33
C ARG A 422 -3.81 21.58 5.64
N ASN A 423 -3.34 20.35 5.48
CA ASN A 423 -2.02 19.94 5.94
C ASN A 423 -0.89 20.51 5.08
N HIS A 424 -1.09 20.73 3.79
CA HIS A 424 -0.03 21.32 2.96
C HIS A 424 0.33 22.75 3.39
N PHE A 425 -0.67 23.54 3.82
CA PHE A 425 -0.42 24.86 4.40
C PHE A 425 0.34 24.75 5.72
N TRP A 426 0.01 23.77 6.56
CA TRP A 426 0.73 23.55 7.81
C TRP A 426 2.17 23.11 7.59
N VAL A 427 2.46 22.29 6.57
CA VAL A 427 3.85 21.98 6.15
C VAL A 427 4.60 23.27 5.82
N ALA A 428 4.02 24.15 5.01
CA ALA A 428 4.64 25.42 4.64
C ALA A 428 4.86 26.30 5.88
N VAL A 429 3.82 26.55 6.67
CA VAL A 429 3.86 27.38 7.88
C VAL A 429 4.87 26.86 8.90
N LYS A 430 5.04 25.54 9.05
CA LYS A 430 6.02 24.99 9.99
C LYS A 430 7.45 25.02 9.45
N ASN A 431 7.65 24.68 8.18
CA ASN A 431 8.98 24.26 7.71
C ASN A 431 9.61 25.21 6.68
N PHE A 432 8.83 25.97 5.92
CA PHE A 432 9.37 26.84 4.85
C PHE A 432 10.02 28.09 5.42
N PRO A 433 11.05 28.67 4.81
CA PRO A 433 11.55 30.00 5.17
C PRO A 433 10.44 31.06 5.26
N LEU A 434 10.51 31.95 6.25
CA LEU A 434 9.46 32.98 6.47
C LEU A 434 9.21 33.84 5.23
N LEU A 435 10.27 34.12 4.46
CA LEU A 435 10.21 34.89 3.22
C LEU A 435 9.41 34.22 2.09
N LEU A 436 9.19 32.90 2.16
CA LEU A 436 8.39 32.17 1.16
C LEU A 436 6.91 32.07 1.55
N LEU A 437 6.55 32.29 2.82
CA LEU A 437 5.17 32.14 3.28
C LEU A 437 4.17 33.05 2.55
N PRO A 438 4.48 34.31 2.21
CA PRO A 438 3.57 35.14 1.43
C PRO A 438 3.27 34.57 0.04
N LEU A 439 4.17 33.76 -0.55
CA LEU A 439 3.98 33.17 -1.88
C LEU A 439 3.01 31.98 -1.87
N VAL A 440 2.89 31.29 -0.74
CA VAL A 440 2.07 30.08 -0.57
C VAL A 440 0.64 30.27 -1.12
N PRO A 441 -0.15 31.27 -0.67
CA PRO A 441 -1.52 31.45 -1.19
C PRO A 441 -1.57 31.76 -2.69
N PHE A 442 -0.62 32.52 -3.23
CA PHE A 442 -0.59 32.83 -4.67
C PHE A 442 -0.30 31.59 -5.50
N VAL A 443 0.63 30.74 -5.06
CA VAL A 443 0.94 29.46 -5.73
C VAL A 443 -0.25 28.51 -5.64
N THR A 444 -0.95 28.46 -4.51
CA THR A 444 -2.20 27.68 -4.37
C THR A 444 -3.27 28.14 -5.35
N VAL A 445 -3.55 29.44 -5.44
CA VAL A 445 -4.55 30.01 -6.36
C VAL A 445 -4.16 29.72 -7.81
N TRP A 446 -2.89 29.91 -8.17
CA TRP A 446 -2.38 29.59 -9.48
C TRP A 446 -2.54 28.10 -9.81
N ARG A 447 -2.27 27.22 -8.84
CA ARG A 447 -2.48 25.78 -9.01
C ARG A 447 -3.93 25.45 -9.29
N TYR A 448 -4.89 26.06 -8.59
CA TYR A 448 -6.31 25.87 -8.87
C TYR A 448 -6.72 26.41 -10.23
N PHE A 449 -6.19 27.55 -10.63
CA PHE A 449 -6.44 28.10 -11.97
C PHE A 449 -5.99 27.11 -13.05
N VAL A 450 -4.79 26.53 -12.92
CA VAL A 450 -4.29 25.51 -13.86
C VAL A 450 -5.14 24.24 -13.81
N GLN A 451 -5.55 23.78 -12.63
CA GLN A 451 -6.43 22.61 -12.49
C GLN A 451 -7.77 22.83 -13.20
N LEU A 452 -8.40 23.98 -12.98
CA LEU A 452 -9.66 24.34 -13.62
C LEU A 452 -9.49 24.45 -15.14
N PHE A 453 -8.42 25.07 -15.61
CA PHE A 453 -8.12 25.15 -17.04
C PHE A 453 -7.97 23.75 -17.67
N LEU A 454 -7.25 22.83 -17.03
CA LEU A 454 -7.09 21.45 -17.50
C LEU A 454 -8.41 20.66 -17.48
N LEU A 455 -9.28 20.91 -16.50
CA LEU A 455 -10.63 20.35 -16.43
C LEU A 455 -11.48 20.80 -17.61
N LEU A 456 -11.49 22.11 -17.89
CA LEU A 456 -12.29 22.72 -18.96
C LEU A 456 -11.75 22.40 -20.35
N SER A 457 -10.45 22.11 -20.47
CA SER A 457 -9.80 21.76 -21.75
C SER A 457 -10.00 20.29 -22.15
N GLY A 458 -10.89 19.54 -21.48
CA GLY A 458 -11.17 18.14 -21.80
C GLY A 458 -10.03 17.16 -21.45
N GLY A 459 -9.11 17.56 -20.56
CA GLY A 459 -8.04 16.69 -20.09
C GLY A 459 -8.55 15.56 -19.19
N LYS A 460 -7.65 14.64 -18.78
CA LYS A 460 -7.94 13.51 -17.86
C LYS A 460 -8.70 13.92 -16.57
N LEU A 461 -8.70 15.21 -16.22
CA LEU A 461 -9.37 15.76 -15.05
C LEU A 461 -10.91 15.77 -15.14
N SER A 462 -11.51 15.62 -16.34
CA SER A 462 -12.97 15.65 -16.53
C SER A 462 -13.72 14.52 -15.79
N GLY A 463 -13.11 13.34 -15.63
CA GLY A 463 -13.66 12.24 -14.81
C GLY A 463 -13.54 12.42 -13.29
N PHE A 464 -12.92 13.51 -12.81
CA PHE A 464 -12.65 13.74 -11.38
C PHE A 464 -13.87 14.34 -10.64
N VAL A 465 -14.72 15.11 -11.33
CA VAL A 465 -15.88 15.80 -10.75
C VAL A 465 -17.10 14.87 -10.63
N GLU A 466 -17.08 13.69 -11.27
CA GLU A 466 -18.20 12.73 -11.24
C GLU A 466 -18.30 11.92 -9.94
N SER A 467 -17.23 11.80 -9.14
CA SER A 467 -17.19 10.88 -7.98
C SER A 467 -17.50 11.51 -6.61
N ALA A 468 -17.34 12.83 -6.47
CA ALA A 468 -17.67 13.57 -5.26
C ALA A 468 -18.41 14.84 -5.68
N GLY A 469 -19.68 14.97 -5.29
CA GLY A 469 -20.50 16.11 -5.70
C GLY A 469 -19.78 17.44 -5.44
N PHE A 470 -19.81 18.35 -6.42
CA PHE A 470 -19.10 19.64 -6.40
C PHE A 470 -19.18 20.37 -5.04
N TRP A 471 -20.37 20.38 -4.43
CA TRP A 471 -20.62 21.01 -3.14
C TRP A 471 -19.85 20.38 -1.98
N GLU A 472 -19.63 19.06 -1.98
CA GLU A 472 -18.84 18.39 -0.93
C GLU A 472 -17.36 18.72 -1.05
N ILE A 473 -16.85 18.81 -2.29
CA ILE A 473 -15.48 19.27 -2.55
C ILE A 473 -15.33 20.73 -2.08
N ALA A 474 -16.26 21.61 -2.44
CA ALA A 474 -16.23 23.01 -2.05
C ALA A 474 -16.28 23.18 -0.51
N LYS A 475 -17.17 22.44 0.18
CA LYS A 475 -17.24 22.42 1.65
C LYS A 475 -15.93 21.92 2.28
N ALA A 476 -15.32 20.87 1.72
CA ALA A 476 -14.05 20.34 2.21
C ALA A 476 -12.93 21.39 2.15
N HIS A 477 -12.83 22.12 1.03
CA HIS A 477 -11.87 23.23 0.89
C HIS A 477 -12.16 24.38 1.86
N LEU A 478 -13.40 24.86 1.93
CA LEU A 478 -13.77 25.96 2.84
C LEU A 478 -13.47 25.60 4.30
N ARG A 479 -13.79 24.37 4.71
CA ARG A 479 -13.45 23.84 6.03
C ARG A 479 -11.94 23.79 6.24
N ALA A 480 -11.18 23.33 5.25
CA ALA A 480 -9.72 23.29 5.33
C ALA A 480 -9.13 24.68 5.55
N TYR A 481 -9.54 25.69 4.78
CA TYR A 481 -9.04 27.06 4.92
C TYR A 481 -9.39 27.68 6.27
N ARG A 482 -10.63 27.49 6.74
CA ARG A 482 -11.04 27.92 8.09
C ARG A 482 -10.11 27.33 9.14
N ASP A 483 -9.89 26.02 9.09
CA ASP A 483 -9.08 25.32 10.09
C ASP A 483 -7.58 25.65 9.96
N VAL A 484 -7.09 25.98 8.76
CA VAL A 484 -5.75 26.56 8.56
C VAL A 484 -5.62 27.86 9.34
N VAL A 485 -6.54 28.81 9.15
CA VAL A 485 -6.51 30.13 9.82
C VAL A 485 -6.61 29.98 11.34
N LEU A 486 -7.54 29.15 11.82
CA LEU A 486 -7.71 28.92 13.26
C LEU A 486 -6.48 28.27 13.90
N ALA A 487 -5.78 27.38 13.18
CA ALA A 487 -4.60 26.69 13.69
C ALA A 487 -3.28 27.48 13.52
N LEU A 488 -3.26 28.61 12.81
CA LEU A 488 -2.04 29.40 12.57
C LEU A 488 -1.25 29.69 13.85
N PRO A 489 -1.86 30.17 14.97
CA PRO A 489 -1.11 30.44 16.19
C PRO A 489 -0.39 29.18 16.74
N SER A 490 -1.06 28.02 16.71
CA SER A 490 -0.48 26.75 17.13
C SER A 490 0.68 26.32 16.22
N MET A 491 0.48 26.42 14.89
CA MET A 491 1.50 26.06 13.91
C MET A 491 2.74 26.97 13.99
N PHE A 492 2.55 28.27 14.23
CA PHE A 492 3.66 29.19 14.49
C PHE A 492 4.37 28.89 15.81
N LYS A 493 3.65 28.52 16.88
CA LYS A 493 4.29 28.08 18.13
C LYS A 493 5.15 26.84 17.91
N LYS A 494 4.65 25.86 17.14
CA LYS A 494 5.40 24.65 16.77
C LYS A 494 6.62 24.98 15.92
N ARG A 495 6.50 25.89 14.96
CA ARG A 495 7.62 26.43 14.18
C ARG A 495 8.70 27.05 15.06
N LEU A 496 8.32 27.89 16.02
CA LEU A 496 9.27 28.51 16.95
C LEU A 496 9.99 27.46 17.80
N ALA A 497 9.29 26.41 18.24
CA ALA A 497 9.91 25.30 18.96
C ALA A 497 10.98 24.56 18.13
N GLN A 498 10.80 24.45 16.80
CA GLN A 498 11.81 23.89 15.91
C GLN A 498 13.10 24.72 15.85
N GLY A 499 13.08 26.00 16.26
CA GLY A 499 14.27 26.83 16.32
C GLY A 499 15.39 26.24 17.18
N LYS A 500 15.05 25.38 18.16
CA LYS A 500 16.02 24.70 19.03
C LYS A 500 16.82 23.58 18.33
N ILE A 501 16.23 22.96 17.32
CA ILE A 501 16.83 21.83 16.59
C ILE A 501 17.34 22.23 15.20
N ARG A 502 16.94 23.40 14.70
CA ARG A 502 17.25 23.85 13.34
C ARG A 502 18.74 24.16 13.19
N ARG A 503 19.40 23.43 12.29
CA ARG A 503 20.80 23.63 11.88
C ARG A 503 20.92 24.29 10.50
N LEU A 504 19.91 24.16 9.63
CA LEU A 504 19.91 24.79 8.31
C LEU A 504 19.39 26.23 8.37
N GLY A 505 20.21 27.17 7.89
CA GLY A 505 19.82 28.57 7.71
C GLY A 505 18.87 28.78 6.54
N THR A 506 18.25 29.96 6.46
CA THR A 506 17.27 30.33 5.43
C THR A 506 17.74 30.02 4.01
N VAL A 507 18.96 30.42 3.64
CA VAL A 507 19.50 30.21 2.29
C VAL A 507 19.67 28.72 1.98
N GLN A 508 20.17 27.94 2.92
CA GLN A 508 20.35 26.49 2.76
C GLN A 508 18.99 25.79 2.61
N THR A 509 18.01 26.16 3.45
CA THR A 509 16.64 25.63 3.33
C THR A 509 16.02 25.99 1.98
N THR A 510 16.13 27.25 1.53
CA THR A 510 15.58 27.65 0.23
C THR A 510 16.23 26.88 -0.93
N ARG A 511 17.56 26.72 -0.91
CA ARG A 511 18.28 25.91 -1.91
C ARG A 511 17.82 24.46 -1.91
N LEU A 512 17.63 23.88 -0.73
CA LEU A 512 17.13 22.50 -0.59
C LEU A 512 15.73 22.35 -1.19
N LEU A 513 14.80 23.26 -0.85
CA LEU A 513 13.44 23.25 -1.39
C LEU A 513 13.45 23.45 -2.91
N LEU A 514 14.27 24.38 -3.43
CA LEU A 514 14.42 24.62 -4.87
C LEU A 514 14.98 23.40 -5.61
N LYS A 515 15.94 22.70 -5.02
CA LYS A 515 16.59 21.52 -5.62
C LYS A 515 15.60 20.38 -5.83
N HIS A 516 14.70 20.16 -4.87
CA HIS A 516 13.73 19.06 -4.90
C HIS A 516 12.29 19.52 -5.13
N ARG A 517 12.11 20.71 -5.73
CA ARG A 517 10.78 21.26 -5.97
C ARG A 517 10.03 20.41 -6.99
N LEU A 518 8.74 20.21 -6.74
CA LEU A 518 7.85 19.64 -7.73
C LEU A 518 7.46 20.70 -8.77
N SER A 519 7.44 20.30 -10.04
CA SER A 519 6.84 21.11 -11.09
C SER A 519 5.31 21.07 -11.00
N MET A 520 4.65 22.07 -11.57
CA MET A 520 3.18 22.08 -11.70
C MET A 520 2.64 20.81 -12.38
N ARG A 521 3.35 20.29 -13.38
CA ARG A 521 2.97 19.06 -14.08
C ARG A 521 3.01 17.83 -13.16
N GLU A 522 4.01 17.75 -12.30
CA GLU A 522 4.15 16.64 -11.33
C GLU A 522 3.10 16.72 -10.22
N ILE A 523 2.73 17.93 -9.78
CA ILE A 523 1.68 18.12 -8.76
C ILE A 523 0.30 17.69 -9.28
N LEU A 524 0.04 17.93 -10.57
CA LEU A 524 -1.26 17.71 -11.22
C LEU A 524 -1.41 16.32 -11.87
N GLY A 525 -0.42 15.44 -11.76
CA GLY A 525 -0.59 14.02 -12.07
C GLY A 525 -0.48 13.60 -13.54
N GLY A 526 0.34 14.29 -14.35
CA GLY A 526 0.90 13.71 -15.60
C GLY A 526 -0.04 13.49 -16.78
#